data_AF-A0A392SBH2-F1
#
_entry.id   AF-A0A392SBH2-F1
#
_cell.length_a   1.000
_cell.length_b   1.000
_cell.length_c   1.000
_cell.angle_alpha   90.00
_cell.angle_beta   90.00
_cell.angle_gamma   90.00
#
_symmetry.space_group_name_H-M   'P 1'
#
loop_
_entity.id
_entity.type
_entity.pdbx_description
1 polymer ?
#
loop_
_entity_poly.entity_id
_entity_poly.type
_entity_poly.pdbx_seq_one_letter_code
_entity_poly.pdbx_strand_id
1 'polypeptide(L)' 'MYFMGPSKTFVACKLLIMEGHKASVKFGSGWKKFCAASGYKAGDVLIFEFKDAKGSTIIFVTKYFN' A
#
# COMPACT_ATOMS: atom_id res chain seq x y z
N MET A 1 -1.34 -0.11 -8.60
CA MET A 1 -0.28 -0.92 -7.98
C MET A 1 -0.91 -2.00 -7.11
N TYR A 2 -0.17 -3.06 -6.79
CA TYR A 2 -0.64 -4.12 -5.89
C TYR A 2 0.13 -4.08 -4.57
N PHE A 3 -0.58 -4.18 -3.46
CA PHE A 3 0.00 -4.36 -2.14
C PHE A 3 0.00 -5.83 -1.76
N MET A 4 1.14 -6.30 -1.25
CA MET A 4 1.31 -7.64 -0.73
C MET A 4 1.77 -7.55 0.72
N GLY A 5 0.95 -8.08 1.63
CA GLY A 5 1.24 -8.12 3.06
C GLY A 5 1.69 -9.51 3.52
N PRO A 6 1.86 -9.71 4.84
CA PRO A 6 2.27 -10.98 5.45
C PRO A 6 1.32 -12.13 5.14
N SER A 7 0.03 -11.84 4.96
CA SER A 7 -1.00 -12.80 4.55
C SER A 7 -0.83 -13.32 3.11
N LYS A 8 0.15 -12.79 2.36
CA LYS A 8 0.39 -13.06 0.92
C LYS A 8 -0.80 -12.73 0.02
N THR A 9 -1.77 -11.97 0.51
CA THR A 9 -2.91 -11.51 -0.29
C THR A 9 -2.51 -10.30 -1.12
N PHE A 10 -2.79 -10.36 -2.43
CA PHE A 10 -2.64 -9.22 -3.32
C PHE A 10 -3.88 -8.33 -3.26
N VAL A 11 -3.70 -7.05 -2.93
CA VAL A 11 -4.77 -6.06 -2.97
C VAL A 11 -4.40 -4.95 -3.94
N ALA A 12 -5.20 -4.78 -4.99
CA ALA A 12 -5.06 -3.64 -5.87
C ALA A 12 -5.35 -2.35 -5.09
N CYS A 13 -4.40 -1.41 -5.14
CA CYS A 13 -4.56 -0.07 -4.59
C CYS A 13 -4.43 0.96 -5.71
N LYS A 14 -5.41 1.86 -5.78
CA LYS A 14 -5.35 3.04 -6.65
C LYS A 14 -4.53 4.13 -5.97
N LEU A 15 -3.77 4.89 -6.75
CA LEU A 15 -3.27 6.18 -6.33
C LEU A 15 -4.25 7.25 -6.77
N LEU A 16 -4.57 8.16 -5.87
CA LEU A 16 -5.34 9.35 -6.17
C LEU A 16 -4.34 10.50 -6.29
N ILE A 17 -4.23 11.03 -7.50
CA ILE A 17 -3.40 12.20 -7.81
C ILE A 17 -4.36 13.37 -7.92
N MET A 18 -4.17 14.38 -7.08
CA MET A 18 -4.88 15.65 -7.19
C MET A 18 -3.90 16.70 -7.70
N GLU A 19 -4.25 17.31 -8.82
CA GLU A 19 -3.53 18.45 -9.40
C GLU A 19 -4.33 19.73 -9.13
N GLY A 20 -3.64 20.80 -8.74
CA GLY A 20 -4.24 22.06 -8.32
C GLY A 20 -3.28 22.87 -7.44
N HIS A 21 -3.80 23.89 -6.75
CA HIS A 21 -2.99 24.81 -5.92
C HIS A 21 -2.14 24.12 -4.84
N LYS A 22 -2.53 22.91 -4.41
CA LYS A 22 -1.71 21.99 -3.62
C LYS A 22 -1.81 20.59 -4.21
N ALA A 23 -0.80 20.20 -4.97
CA ALA A 23 -0.68 18.84 -5.47
C ALA A 23 -0.59 17.84 -4.30
N SER A 24 -1.28 16.71 -4.41
CA SER A 24 -1.16 15.63 -3.43
C SER A 24 -1.35 14.26 -4.07
N VAL A 25 -0.67 13.27 -3.49
CA VAL A 25 -0.82 11.85 -3.85
C VAL A 25 -1.28 11.10 -2.61
N LYS A 26 -2.35 10.32 -2.74
CA LYS A 26 -2.92 9.55 -1.64
C LYS A 26 -3.18 8.10 -2.07
N PHE A 27 -3.12 7.18 -1.11
CA PHE A 27 -3.67 5.84 -1.32
C PHE A 27 -5.19 5.90 -1.36
N GLY A 28 -5.76 5.43 -2.46
CA GLY A 28 -7.20 5.44 -2.71
C GLY A 28 -7.86 4.11 -2.35
N SER A 29 -8.79 3.71 -3.23
CA SER A 29 -9.50 2.43 -3.09
C SER A 29 -8.50 1.28 -3.03
N GLY A 30 -8.69 0.38 -2.06
CA GLY A 30 -7.80 -0.76 -1.79
C GLY A 30 -7.06 -0.65 -0.46
N TRP A 31 -6.66 0.56 -0.05
CA TRP A 31 -5.87 0.78 1.16
C TRP A 31 -6.53 0.24 2.43
N LYS A 32 -7.75 0.69 2.74
CA LYS A 32 -8.48 0.25 3.95
C LYS A 32 -8.70 -1.27 3.98
N LYS A 33 -9.02 -1.87 2.83
CA LYS A 33 -9.19 -3.33 2.68
C LYS A 33 -7.89 -4.07 2.93
N PHE A 34 -6.78 -3.56 2.40
CA PHE A 34 -5.44 -4.11 2.60
C PHE A 34 -5.03 -4.09 4.07
N CYS A 35 -5.20 -2.96 4.76
CA CYS A 35 -4.90 -2.85 6.19
C CYS A 35 -5.71 -3.86 7.03
N ALA A 36 -7.02 -3.97 6.79
CA ALA A 36 -7.88 -4.91 7.50
C ALA A 36 -7.46 -6.37 7.26
N ALA A 37 -7.17 -6.76 6.01
CA ALA A 37 -6.73 -8.11 5.67
C ALA A 37 -5.33 -8.45 6.24
N SER A 38 -4.48 -7.44 6.43
CA SER A 38 -3.12 -7.61 6.96
C SER A 38 -3.03 -7.40 8.49
N GLY A 39 -4.15 -7.06 9.15
CA GLY A 39 -4.19 -6.80 10.59
C GLY A 39 -3.51 -5.49 11.03
N TYR A 40 -3.33 -4.54 10.11
CA TYR A 40 -2.70 -3.25 10.40
C TYR A 40 -3.69 -2.24 10.96
N LYS A 41 -3.23 -1.45 11.93
CA LYS A 41 -4.02 -0.43 12.63
C LYS A 41 -3.28 0.90 12.74
N ALA A 42 -4.01 1.96 13.08
CA ALA A 42 -3.43 3.26 13.35
C ALA A 42 -2.36 3.14 14.46
N GLY A 43 -1.23 3.84 14.27
CA GLY A 43 -0.05 3.74 15.14
C GLY A 43 0.98 2.71 14.69
N ASP A 44 0.64 1.78 13.78
CA ASP A 44 1.61 0.88 13.19
C ASP A 44 2.57 1.63 12.26
N VAL A 45 3.86 1.30 12.34
CA VAL A 45 4.88 1.75 11.38
C VAL A 45 5.00 0.68 10.30
N LEU A 46 4.80 1.09 9.04
CA LEU A 46 4.81 0.20 7.88
C LEU A 46 5.97 0.54 6.96
N ILE A 47 6.65 -0.49 6.45
CA ILE A 47 7.71 -0.40 5.45
C ILE A 47 7.12 -0.77 4.10
N PHE A 48 7.41 0.03 3.07
CA PHE A 48 6.96 -0.21 1.70
C PHE A 48 8.17 -0.50 0.82
N GLU A 49 8.28 -1.72 0.32
CA GLU A 49 9.36 -2.15 -0.57
C GLU A 49 8.81 -2.34 -1.98
N PHE A 50 9.32 -1.58 -2.94
CA PHE A 50 9.02 -1.77 -4.35
C PHE A 50 9.81 -2.96 -4.90
N LYS A 51 9.13 -3.90 -5.56
CA LYS A 51 9.78 -4.95 -6.35
C LYS A 51 9.21 -4.92 -7.77
N ASP A 52 10.10 -4.71 -8.74
CA ASP A 52 9.73 -4.80 -10.14
C ASP A 52 9.49 -6.26 -10.50
N ALA A 53 8.26 -6.57 -10.93
CA ALA A 53 7.87 -7.90 -11.37
C ALA A 53 7.30 -7.79 -12.79
N LYS A 54 8.18 -7.88 -13.81
CA LYS A 54 7.85 -8.10 -15.23
C LYS A 54 6.56 -7.38 -15.69
N GLY A 55 6.49 -6.06 -15.51
CA GLY A 55 5.37 -5.23 -15.96
C GLY A 55 4.24 -5.00 -14.94
N SER A 56 4.37 -5.52 -13.72
CA SER A 56 3.49 -5.23 -12.59
C SER A 56 4.24 -4.55 -11.46
N THR A 57 3.73 -3.42 -10.98
CA THR A 57 4.21 -2.75 -9.77
C THR A 57 3.63 -3.43 -8.53
N ILE A 58 4.46 -4.24 -7.85
CA ILE A 58 4.14 -4.88 -6.58
C ILE A 58 4.89 -4.16 -5.47
N ILE A 59 4.15 -3.71 -4.45
CA ILE A 59 4.71 -3.15 -3.22
C ILE A 59 4.50 -4.15 -2.09
N PHE A 60 5.60 -4.61 -1.52
CA PHE A 60 5.57 -5.42 -0.31
C PHE A 60 5.43 -4.48 0.87
N VAL A 61 4.44 -4.73 1.71
CA VAL A 61 4.18 -3.92 2.90
C VAL A 61 4.36 -4.81 4.12
N THR A 62 5.30 -4.43 4.98
CA THR A 62 5.59 -5.13 6.23
C THR A 62 5.44 -4.18 7.39
N LYS A 63 5.16 -4.72 8.58
CA LYS A 63 5.15 -3.94 9.82
C LYS A 63 6.56 -3.91 10.40
N TYR A 64 7.02 -2.74 10.79
CA TYR A 64 8.27 -2.60 11.52
C TYR A 64 8.08 -3.03 12.98
N PHE A 65 9.02 -3.82 13.48
CA PHE A 65 9.10 -4.25 14.88
C PHE A 65 10.48 -3.82 15.38
N ASN A 66 10.52 -3.07 16.48
CA ASN A 66 11.77 -2.75 17.20
C ASN A 66 12.35 -4.01 17.86
#